data_AF-A0A1G3RDT0-F1
#
_entry.id   AF-A0A1G3RDT0-F1
#
_cell.length_a   1.000
_cell.length_b   1.000
_cell.length_c   1.000
_cell.angle_alpha   90.00
_cell.angle_beta   90.00
_cell.angle_gamma   90.00
#
_symmetry.space_group_name_H-M   'P 1'
#
loop_
_entity.id
_entity.type
_entity.pdbx_description
1 polymer ?
#
loop_
_entity_poly.entity_id
_entity_poly.type
_entity_poly.pdbx_seq_one_letter_code
_entity_poly.pdbx_strand_id
1 'polypeptide(L)'
;MGTIAARKAREILGNVRSVMALEALAACQAVDLRGGPDFLSIPGRAAYRVLRSAVPMVSVDRIMYPDIAAATALLADGALLRAAEEAMGADIGE
;
A
#
# COMPACT_ATOMS: atom_id res chain seq x y z
N MET A 1 -32.32 8.18 9.70
CA MET A 1 -31.21 8.94 9.05
C MET A 1 -29.81 8.42 9.42
N GLY A 2 -29.56 7.85 10.61
CA GLY A 2 -28.23 7.34 10.98
C GLY A 2 -27.71 6.11 10.20
N THR A 3 -28.58 5.14 9.87
CA THR A 3 -28.19 3.93 9.12
C THR A 3 -27.72 4.24 7.68
N ILE A 4 -28.34 5.23 7.05
CA ILE A 4 -27.95 5.71 5.71
C ILE A 4 -26.58 6.38 5.78
N ALA A 5 -26.35 7.25 6.78
CA ALA A 5 -25.05 7.89 6.99
C ALA A 5 -23.93 6.86 7.21
N ALA A 6 -24.17 5.84 8.05
CA ALA A 6 -23.19 4.77 8.29
C ALA A 6 -22.87 3.96 7.02
N ARG A 7 -23.87 3.67 6.18
CA ARG A 7 -23.66 3.01 4.89
C ARG A 7 -22.84 3.88 3.94
N LYS A 8 -23.13 5.18 3.88
CA LYS A 8 -22.38 6.10 3.01
C LYS A 8 -20.92 6.24 3.44
N ALA A 9 -20.67 6.33 4.75
CA ALA A 9 -19.31 6.36 5.29
C ALA A 9 -18.53 5.09 4.90
N ARG A 10 -19.16 3.91 4.96
CA ARG A 10 -18.54 2.65 4.51
C ARG A 10 -18.19 2.65 3.03
N GLU A 11 -19.07 3.18 2.18
CA GLU A 11 -18.81 3.31 0.74
C GLU A 11 -17.64 4.25 0.46
N ILE A 12 -17.61 5.42 1.12
CA ILE A 12 -16.51 6.39 1.01
C ILE A 12 -15.20 5.75 1.44
N LEU A 13 -15.18 5.00 2.55
CA LEU A 13 -13.99 4.28 2.99
C LEU A 13 -13.47 3.29 1.95
N GLY A 14 -14.36 2.57 1.26
CA GLY A 14 -13.98 1.67 0.16
C GLY A 14 -13.34 2.42 -1.01
N ASN A 15 -13.90 3.58 -1.37
CA ASN A 15 -13.37 4.42 -2.45
C ASN A 15 -11.99 4.97 -2.09
N VAL A 16 -11.83 5.50 -0.86
CA VAL A 16 -10.54 6.03 -0.39
C VAL A 16 -9.47 4.94 -0.37
N ARG A 17 -9.80 3.72 0.06
CA ARG A 17 -8.85 2.59 -0.01
C ARG A 17 -8.37 2.31 -1.44
N SER A 18 -9.26 2.42 -2.42
CA SER A 18 -8.90 2.23 -3.83
C SER A 18 -7.96 3.34 -4.33
N VAL A 19 -8.21 4.59 -3.93
CA VAL A 19 -7.32 5.73 -4.24
C VAL A 19 -5.95 5.53 -3.61
N MET A 20 -5.90 5.17 -2.33
CA MET A 20 -4.64 4.90 -1.62
C MET A 20 -3.88 3.70 -2.21
N ALA A 21 -4.58 2.68 -2.72
CA ALA A 21 -3.96 1.55 -3.39
C ALA A 21 -3.24 1.97 -4.67
N LEU A 22 -3.89 2.80 -5.49
CA LEU A 22 -3.30 3.37 -6.70
C LEU A 22 -2.08 4.24 -6.38
N GLU A 23 -2.17 5.07 -5.34
CA GLU A 23 -1.05 5.89 -4.89
C GLU A 23 0.14 5.04 -4.42
N ALA A 24 -0.11 4.00 -3.61
CA ALA A 24 0.93 3.10 -3.13
C ALA A 24 1.61 2.33 -4.29
N LEU A 25 0.82 1.88 -5.27
CA LEU A 25 1.34 1.26 -6.49
C LEU A 25 2.23 2.22 -7.28
N ALA A 26 1.77 3.46 -7.49
CA ALA A 26 2.53 4.49 -8.19
C ALA A 26 3.83 4.85 -7.45
N ALA A 27 3.77 4.99 -6.13
CA ALA A 27 4.93 5.28 -5.30
C ALA A 27 5.97 4.15 -5.37
N CYS A 28 5.56 2.89 -5.23
CA CYS A 28 6.48 1.75 -5.34
C CYS A 28 7.04 1.62 -6.75
N GLN A 29 6.25 1.94 -7.78
CA GLN A 29 6.74 1.96 -9.16
C GLN A 29 7.80 3.06 -9.36
N ALA A 30 7.59 4.25 -8.78
CA ALA A 30 8.58 5.32 -8.82
C ALA A 30 9.89 4.94 -8.11
N VAL A 31 9.82 4.17 -7.02
CA VAL A 31 10.99 3.62 -6.32
C VAL A 31 11.75 2.65 -7.22
N ASP A 32 11.05 1.74 -7.90
CA ASP A 32 11.68 0.79 -8.83
C ASP A 32 12.37 1.50 -9.99
N LEU A 33 11.69 2.48 -10.59
CA LEU A 33 12.24 3.29 -11.68
C LEU A 33 13.45 4.13 -11.25
N ARG A 34 13.61 4.41 -9.95
CA ARG A 34 14.80 5.06 -9.38
C ARG A 34 15.93 4.07 -9.04
N GLY A 35 15.76 2.77 -9.31
CA GLY A 35 16.78 1.75 -9.08
C GLY A 35 16.61 0.94 -7.80
N GLY A 36 15.47 1.05 -7.11
CA GLY A 36 15.13 0.19 -5.96
C GLY A 36 15.06 0.91 -4.62
N PRO A 37 14.75 0.19 -3.52
CA PRO A 37 14.31 0.80 -2.27
C PRO A 37 15.44 1.26 -1.34
N ASP A 38 16.69 1.28 -1.82
CA ASP A 38 17.86 1.48 -0.95
C ASP A 38 17.99 2.89 -0.37
N PHE A 39 17.36 3.88 -1.00
CA PHE A 39 17.27 5.25 -0.50
C PHE A 39 16.08 5.49 0.43
N LEU A 40 15.17 4.52 0.59
CA LEU A 40 14.03 4.66 1.49
C LEU A 40 14.46 4.48 2.95
N SER A 41 13.75 5.17 3.84
CA SER A 41 13.82 4.92 5.28
C SER A 41 13.46 3.47 5.61
N ILE A 42 13.90 2.99 6.78
CA ILE A 42 13.61 1.63 7.27
C ILE A 42 12.11 1.28 7.18
N PRO A 43 11.17 2.07 7.72
CA PRO A 43 9.74 1.77 7.61
C PRO A 43 9.21 1.89 6.17
N GLY A 44 9.70 2.84 5.38
CA GLY A 44 9.31 2.98 3.97
C GLY A 44 9.71 1.77 3.14
N ARG A 45 10.91 1.22 3.39
CA ARG A 45 11.40 0.00 2.75
C ARG A 45 10.58 -1.23 3.15
N ALA A 46 10.14 -1.32 4.41
CA ALA A 46 9.29 -2.40 4.89
C ALA A 46 7.93 -2.40 4.17
N ALA A 47 7.25 -1.24 4.12
CA ALA A 47 5.99 -1.10 3.40
C ALA A 47 6.12 -1.41 1.90
N TYR A 48 7.19 -0.91 1.26
CA TYR A 48 7.51 -1.21 -0.14
C TYR A 48 7.66 -2.73 -0.37
N ARG A 49 8.39 -3.44 0.49
CA ARG A 49 8.61 -4.90 0.37
C ARG A 49 7.29 -5.67 0.49
N VAL A 50 6.39 -5.26 1.39
CA VAL A 50 5.06 -5.88 1.51
C VAL A 50 4.22 -5.65 0.26
N LEU A 51 4.23 -4.45 -0.31
CA LEU A 51 3.50 -4.22 -1.55
C LEU A 51 4.10 -5.06 -2.70
N ARG A 52 5.42 -5.12 -2.80
CA ARG A 52 6.12 -5.87 -3.86
C ARG A 52 6.06 -7.39 -3.71
N SER A 53 5.73 -7.92 -2.53
CA SER A 53 5.45 -9.36 -2.37
C SER A 53 4.12 -9.78 -2.99
N ALA A 54 3.17 -8.86 -3.12
CA ALA A 54 1.86 -9.13 -3.74
C ALA A 54 1.75 -8.61 -5.18
N VAL A 55 2.40 -7.48 -5.48
CA VAL A 55 2.31 -6.82 -6.80
C VAL A 55 3.71 -6.56 -7.37
N PRO A 56 4.14 -7.36 -8.36
CA PRO A 56 5.42 -7.16 -9.04
C PRO A 56 5.50 -5.79 -9.72
N MET A 57 6.73 -5.31 -9.98
CA MET A 57 6.94 -4.11 -10.81
C MET A 57 6.21 -4.24 -12.16
N VAL A 58 5.64 -3.14 -12.63
CA VAL A 58 5.06 -3.07 -13.98
C VAL A 58 6.20 -2.75 -14.95
N SER A 59 6.73 -3.74 -15.65
CA SER A 59 7.81 -3.56 -16.65
C SER A 59 7.27 -3.34 -18.06
N VAL A 60 6.08 -3.88 -18.34
CA VAL A 60 5.32 -3.75 -19.58
C VAL A 60 3.85 -3.60 -19.23
N ASP A 61 3.08 -3.00 -20.13
CA ASP A 61 1.65 -2.82 -19.95
C ASP A 61 0.95 -4.16 -19.71
N ARG A 62 0.09 -4.18 -18.69
CA ARG A 62 -0.70 -5.35 -18.32
C ARG A 62 -2.04 -4.93 -17.75
N ILE A 63 -2.91 -5.91 -17.57
CA ILE A 63 -4.19 -5.71 -16.91
C ILE A 63 -3.95 -5.34 -15.44
N MET A 64 -4.36 -4.13 -15.06
CA MET A 64 -4.05 -3.55 -13.74
C MET A 64 -5.07 -3.87 -12.65
N TYR A 65 -6.31 -4.28 -12.98
CA TYR A 65 -7.33 -4.51 -11.95
C TYR A 65 -6.93 -5.58 -10.88
N PRO A 66 -6.19 -6.67 -11.21
CA PRO A 66 -5.72 -7.62 -10.21
C PRO A 66 -4.71 -6.99 -9.25
N ASP A 67 -3.80 -6.17 -9.79
CA ASP A 67 -2.79 -5.45 -9.01
C ASP A 67 -3.44 -4.43 -8.06
N ILE A 68 -4.42 -3.68 -8.56
CA ILE A 68 -5.20 -2.73 -7.76
C ILE A 68 -5.98 -3.46 -6.65
N ALA A 69 -6.60 -4.60 -6.97
CA ALA A 69 -7.33 -5.40 -5.99
C ALA A 69 -6.40 -5.96 -4.89
N ALA A 70 -5.22 -6.46 -5.27
CA ALA A 70 -4.22 -6.95 -4.32
C ALA A 70 -3.71 -5.82 -3.40
N ALA A 71 -3.36 -4.66 -3.97
CA ALA A 71 -2.93 -3.50 -3.18
C ALA A 71 -4.04 -2.99 -2.25
N THR A 72 -5.28 -2.97 -2.72
CA THR A 72 -6.45 -2.58 -1.90
C THR A 72 -6.67 -3.55 -0.76
N ALA A 73 -6.49 -4.86 -0.98
CA ALA A 73 -6.59 -5.89 0.05
C ALA A 73 -5.51 -5.71 1.14
N LEU A 74 -4.26 -5.45 0.75
CA LEU A 74 -3.17 -5.18 1.70
C LEU A 74 -3.44 -3.94 2.56
N LEU A 75 -3.99 -2.88 1.99
CA LEU A 75 -4.40 -1.68 2.73
C LEU A 75 -5.59 -1.95 3.66
N ALA A 76 -6.57 -2.74 3.20
CA ALA A 76 -7.73 -3.09 4.01
C ALA A 76 -7.36 -3.98 5.21
N ASP A 77 -6.41 -4.89 5.03
CA ASP A 77 -5.83 -5.74 6.08
C ASP A 77 -4.89 -4.95 7.02
N GLY A 78 -4.40 -3.79 6.61
CA GLY A 78 -3.44 -3.00 7.38
C GLY A 78 -2.00 -3.52 7.32
N ALA A 79 -1.69 -4.42 6.38
CA ALA A 79 -0.39 -5.07 6.27
C ALA A 79 0.76 -4.07 6.04
N LEU A 80 0.53 -3.04 5.21
CA LEU A 80 1.52 -1.99 4.97
C LEU A 80 1.83 -1.18 6.23
N LEU A 81 0.79 -0.85 7.01
CA LEU A 81 0.92 -0.07 8.23
C LEU A 81 1.69 -0.87 9.29
N ARG A 82 1.27 -2.12 9.54
CA ARG A 82 1.96 -2.99 10.51
C ARG A 82 3.44 -3.16 10.16
N ALA A 83 3.76 -3.42 8.90
CA ALA A 83 5.15 -3.58 8.48
C ALA A 83 5.98 -2.31 8.69
N ALA A 84 5.40 -1.13 8.47
CA ALA A 84 6.07 0.14 8.76
C ALA A 84 6.24 0.38 10.27
N GLU A 85 5.22 0.09 11.07
CA GLU A 85 5.23 0.25 12.53
C GLU A 85 6.22 -0.71 13.21
N GLU A 86 6.23 -1.98 12.81
CA GLU A 86 7.18 -2.99 13.32
C GLU A 86 8.62 -2.61 12.99
N ALA A 87 8.86 -2.14 11.77
CA ALA A 87 10.16 -1.69 11.32
C ALA A 87 10.63 -0.41 12.04
N MET A 88 9.71 0.43 12.50
CA MET A 88 10.00 1.61 13.32
C MET A 88 10.21 1.25 14.79
N GLY A 89 9.40 0.34 15.33
CA GLY A 89 9.52 -0.16 16.70
C GLY A 89 10.82 -0.93 16.95
N ALA A 90 11.37 -1.57 15.92
CA ALA A 90 12.69 -2.19 15.94
C ALA A 90 13.85 -1.17 16.02
N ASP A 91 13.62 0.12 15.72
CA ASP A 91 14.62 1.20 15.73
C ASP A 91 14.70 1.92 17.10
N ILE A 92 13.73 1.68 18.00
CA ILE A 92 13.65 2.32 19.34
C ILE A 92 14.17 1.40 20.46
N GLY A 93 14.82 0.30 20.09
CA GLY A 93 15.27 -0.73 21.02
C GLY A 93 16.53 -1.45 20.57
N GLU A 94 17.66 -0.73 20.58
CA GLU A 94 19.01 -1.19 20.96
C GLU A 94 19.79 -0.02 21.56
#